data_AF-A0A7G7SRU1-F1
#
_entry.id   AF-A0A7G7SRU1-F1
#
_cell.length_a   1.000
_cell.length_b   1.000
_cell.length_c   1.000
_cell.angle_alpha   90.00
_cell.angle_beta   90.00
_cell.angle_gamma   90.00
#
_symmetry.space_group_name_H-M   'P 1'
#
loop_
_entity.id
_entity.type
_entity.pdbx_description
1 polymer ?
#
loop_
_entity_poly.entity_id
_entity_poly.type
_entity_poly.pdbx_seq_one_letter_code
_entity_poly.pdbx_strand_id
1 'polypeptide(L)'
;MSARRAIGPLSLWLMCSAAAVPATAPAAGQDPAAPSAETLYRLGEADGTQLAQARYCDLPPAEMSRLADALQQAARERALAANVAFDAAAHDAAMRAGFDDFRKLMAAVEAQGSAQNLAQRQAHYREQCAEVRAGIETLIGPLTKQDTKG
;
A
#
# COMPACT_ATOMS: atom_id res chain seq x y z
N MET A 1 -56.94 52.13 10.20
CA MET A 1 -57.19 51.20 11.32
C MET A 1 -56.21 50.03 11.20
N SER A 2 -55.58 49.69 12.33
CA SER A 2 -54.83 48.49 12.77
C SER A 2 -54.83 47.23 11.88
N ALA A 3 -53.88 46.29 11.94
CA ALA A 3 -52.53 46.19 12.52
C ALA A 3 -51.92 44.82 12.10
N ARG A 4 -50.61 44.82 11.82
CA ARG A 4 -49.54 43.82 12.13
C ARG A 4 -49.78 42.29 12.09
N ARG A 5 -48.95 41.66 11.22
CA ARG A 5 -47.93 40.59 11.42
C ARG A 5 -48.30 39.22 12.03
N ALA A 6 -48.19 38.19 11.17
CA ALA A 6 -47.14 37.14 11.11
C ALA A 6 -46.76 36.25 12.33
N ILE A 7 -46.38 35.01 11.96
CA ILE A 7 -45.53 33.98 12.62
C ILE A 7 -46.31 32.78 13.21
N GLY A 8 -46.01 31.57 12.70
CA GLY A 8 -46.58 30.28 13.15
C GLY A 8 -45.86 29.64 14.34
N PRO A 9 -46.12 28.35 14.63
CA PRO A 9 -45.08 27.49 15.18
C PRO A 9 -45.10 26.02 14.71
N LEU A 10 -43.93 25.37 14.89
CA LEU A 10 -43.66 23.92 14.84
C LEU A 10 -44.45 23.12 15.88
N SER A 11 -44.71 21.83 15.62
CA SER A 11 -44.70 20.69 16.60
C SER A 11 -44.91 19.36 15.85
N LEU A 12 -43.90 18.49 15.69
CA LEU A 12 -43.38 17.47 16.62
C LEU A 12 -44.30 16.24 16.78
N TRP A 13 -44.07 15.17 16.01
CA TRP A 13 -44.49 13.81 16.37
C TRP A 13 -43.40 12.79 15.99
N LEU A 14 -42.66 12.36 17.01
CA LEU A 14 -41.96 11.07 17.03
C LEU A 14 -43.00 9.95 17.07
N MET A 15 -42.86 8.92 16.23
CA MET A 15 -43.41 7.60 16.49
C MET A 15 -42.40 6.52 16.10
N CYS A 16 -42.13 5.66 17.09
CA CYS A 16 -41.21 4.54 17.08
C CYS A 16 -41.54 3.51 16.01
N SER A 17 -40.51 3.00 15.34
CA SER A 17 -40.49 1.64 14.80
C SER A 17 -39.12 1.06 15.05
N ALA A 18 -38.97 0.47 16.24
CA ALA A 18 -37.87 -0.43 16.56
C ALA A 18 -38.06 -1.71 15.74
N ALA A 19 -37.54 -1.71 14.52
CA ALA A 19 -37.20 -2.97 13.88
C ALA A 19 -36.04 -3.54 14.70
N ALA A 20 -36.32 -4.57 15.48
CA ALA A 20 -35.33 -5.46 16.05
C ALA A 20 -34.57 -6.12 14.89
N VAL A 21 -33.58 -5.40 14.36
CA VAL A 21 -32.53 -5.99 13.55
C VAL A 21 -31.85 -6.98 14.49
N PRO A 22 -31.79 -8.28 14.18
CA PRO A 22 -30.90 -9.14 14.92
C PRO A 22 -29.52 -8.51 14.75
N ALA A 23 -28.98 -7.97 15.84
CA ALA A 23 -27.59 -7.65 15.95
C ALA A 23 -26.86 -8.98 15.75
N THR A 24 -26.54 -9.31 14.49
CA THR A 24 -25.46 -10.22 14.19
C THR A 24 -24.24 -9.59 14.83
N ALA A 25 -23.98 -10.00 16.07
CA ALA A 25 -22.71 -9.82 16.71
C ALA A 25 -21.65 -10.21 15.67
N PRO A 26 -20.60 -9.39 15.46
CA PRO A 26 -19.48 -9.84 14.66
C PRO A 26 -19.06 -11.18 15.27
N ALA A 27 -19.14 -12.24 14.47
CA ALA A 27 -18.69 -13.54 14.89
C ALA A 27 -17.21 -13.40 15.26
N ALA A 28 -16.95 -13.32 16.57
CA ALA A 28 -15.63 -13.45 17.15
C ALA A 28 -15.14 -14.84 16.73
N GLY A 29 -14.20 -14.90 15.79
CA GLY A 29 -13.65 -16.16 15.30
C GLY A 29 -13.40 -16.26 13.80
N GLN A 30 -13.44 -15.17 13.03
CA GLN A 30 -12.67 -15.16 11.79
C GLN A 30 -11.19 -14.95 12.17
N ASP A 31 -10.53 -16.05 12.52
CA ASP A 31 -9.09 -16.13 12.36
C ASP A 31 -8.78 -15.66 10.93
N PRO A 32 -7.88 -14.67 10.74
CA PRO A 32 -7.43 -14.37 9.40
C PRO A 32 -6.81 -15.65 8.86
N ALA A 33 -7.48 -16.28 7.89
CA ALA A 33 -6.99 -17.48 7.26
C ALA A 33 -5.53 -17.23 6.88
N ALA A 34 -4.63 -18.09 7.38
CA ALA A 34 -3.21 -17.97 7.11
C ALA A 34 -3.00 -17.79 5.60
N PRO A 35 -2.24 -16.76 5.16
CA PRO A 35 -2.04 -16.51 3.75
C PRO A 35 -1.51 -17.75 3.03
N SER A 36 -2.12 -18.09 1.90
CA SER A 36 -1.70 -19.24 1.09
C SER A 36 -0.30 -19.02 0.49
N ALA A 37 0.36 -20.09 0.06
CA ALA A 37 1.63 -20.01 -0.64
C ALA A 37 1.55 -19.13 -1.90
N GLU A 38 0.42 -19.15 -2.62
CA GLU A 38 0.20 -18.28 -3.77
C GLU A 38 0.04 -16.81 -3.37
N THR A 39 -0.62 -16.55 -2.23
CA THR A 39 -0.71 -15.18 -1.68
C THR A 39 0.67 -14.64 -1.34
N LEU A 40 1.51 -15.44 -0.69
CA LEU A 40 2.89 -15.06 -0.37
C LEU A 40 3.75 -14.86 -1.62
N TYR A 41 3.52 -15.65 -2.68
CA TYR A 41 4.18 -15.47 -3.97
C TYR A 41 3.81 -14.13 -4.63
N ARG A 42 2.51 -13.80 -4.73
CA ARG A 42 2.07 -12.50 -5.28
C ARG A 42 2.58 -11.31 -4.47
N LEU A 43 2.70 -11.48 -3.16
CA LEU A 43 3.32 -10.50 -2.29
C LEU A 43 4.81 -10.30 -2.61
N GLY A 44 5.54 -11.37 -2.96
CA GLY A 44 6.91 -11.25 -3.46
C GLY A 44 7.00 -10.47 -4.79
N GLU A 45 6.06 -10.66 -5.71
CA GLU A 45 5.99 -9.86 -6.95
C GLU A 45 5.73 -8.37 -6.65
N ALA A 46 4.88 -8.08 -5.67
CA ALA A 46 4.62 -6.71 -5.22
C ALA A 46 5.89 -6.08 -4.59
N ASP A 47 6.63 -6.81 -3.77
CA ASP A 47 7.91 -6.36 -3.21
C ASP A 47 8.93 -6.06 -4.33
N GLY A 48 8.98 -6.92 -5.36
CA GLY A 48 9.78 -6.72 -6.56
C GLY A 48 9.43 -5.45 -7.34
N THR A 49 8.12 -5.19 -7.46
CA THR A 49 7.58 -3.97 -8.07
C THR A 49 7.99 -2.73 -7.29
N GLN A 50 7.95 -2.77 -5.95
CA GLN A 50 8.41 -1.66 -5.10
C GLN A 50 9.91 -1.39 -5.30
N LEU A 51 10.73 -2.44 -5.38
CA LEU A 51 12.16 -2.30 -5.67
C LEU A 51 12.40 -1.67 -7.05
N ALA A 52 11.60 -2.03 -8.06
CA ALA A 52 11.70 -1.42 -9.39
C ALA A 52 11.25 0.04 -9.42
N GLN A 53 10.21 0.40 -8.68
CA GLN A 53 9.79 1.80 -8.51
C GLN A 53 10.87 2.63 -7.82
N ALA A 54 11.47 2.10 -6.76
CA ALA A 54 12.59 2.74 -6.07
C ALA A 54 13.77 2.99 -7.02
N ARG A 55 14.09 1.99 -7.86
CA ARG A 55 15.13 2.12 -8.88
C ARG A 55 14.76 3.14 -9.96
N TYR A 56 13.52 3.13 -10.41
CA TYR A 56 13.00 4.08 -11.39
C TYR A 56 13.07 5.52 -10.85
N CYS A 57 12.89 5.71 -9.53
CA CYS A 57 13.02 6.99 -8.83
C CYS A 57 14.45 7.36 -8.41
N ASP A 58 15.46 6.75 -9.04
CA ASP A 58 16.89 7.01 -8.83
C ASP A 58 17.35 6.86 -7.37
N LEU A 59 16.78 5.91 -6.63
CA LEU A 59 17.24 5.63 -5.27
C LEU A 59 18.72 5.18 -5.28
N PRO A 60 19.58 5.70 -4.38
CA PRO A 60 21.00 5.33 -4.33
C PRO A 60 21.22 3.82 -4.12
N PRO A 61 22.28 3.22 -4.68
CA PRO A 61 22.53 1.77 -4.56
C PRO A 61 22.57 1.24 -3.11
N ALA A 62 23.12 2.01 -2.17
CA ALA A 62 23.17 1.61 -0.76
C ALA A 62 21.76 1.57 -0.12
N GLU A 63 20.88 2.50 -0.48
CA GLU A 63 19.49 2.52 -0.02
C GLU A 63 18.67 1.44 -0.70
N MET A 64 18.97 1.13 -1.97
CA MET A 64 18.36 0.01 -2.70
C MET A 64 18.67 -1.34 -2.02
N SER A 65 19.92 -1.57 -1.58
CA SER A 65 20.27 -2.77 -0.82
C SER A 65 19.49 -2.86 0.49
N ARG A 66 19.43 -1.78 1.25
CA ARG A 66 18.67 -1.74 2.51
C ARG A 66 17.17 -1.97 2.29
N LEU A 67 16.60 -1.45 1.20
CA LEU A 67 15.21 -1.70 0.84
C LEU A 67 14.98 -3.18 0.55
N ALA A 68 15.86 -3.82 -0.23
CA ALA A 68 15.76 -5.24 -0.54
C ALA A 68 15.81 -6.09 0.74
N ASP A 69 16.74 -5.79 1.65
CA ASP A 69 16.86 -6.46 2.94
C ASP A 69 15.60 -6.28 3.80
N ALA A 70 15.05 -5.05 3.86
CA ALA A 70 13.83 -4.74 4.60
C ALA A 70 12.61 -5.51 4.05
N LEU A 71 12.49 -5.60 2.73
CA LEU A 71 11.41 -6.34 2.07
C LEU A 71 11.51 -7.84 2.33
N GLN A 72 12.73 -8.39 2.29
CA GLN A 72 12.95 -9.80 2.61
C GLN A 72 12.63 -10.10 4.09
N GLN A 73 13.02 -9.22 5.01
CA GLN A 73 12.67 -9.34 6.42
C GLN A 73 11.15 -9.29 6.63
N ALA A 74 10.46 -8.33 6.00
CA ALA A 74 9.00 -8.26 6.04
C ALA A 74 8.33 -9.51 5.42
N ALA A 75 8.93 -10.12 4.40
CA ALA A 75 8.46 -11.38 3.82
C ALA A 75 8.60 -12.55 4.81
N ARG A 76 9.72 -12.64 5.52
CA ARG A 76 9.94 -13.63 6.60
C ARG A 76 8.91 -13.48 7.71
N GLU A 77 8.64 -12.25 8.13
CA GLU A 77 7.65 -11.95 9.18
C GLU A 77 6.22 -12.31 8.74
N ARG A 78 5.86 -12.02 7.48
CA ARG A 78 4.56 -12.44 6.91
C ARG A 78 4.43 -13.97 6.84
N ALA A 79 5.48 -14.68 6.43
CA ALA A 79 5.47 -16.14 6.40
C ALA A 79 5.37 -16.74 7.81
N LEU A 80 6.09 -16.17 8.78
CA LEU A 80 6.01 -16.56 10.19
C LEU A 80 4.60 -16.34 10.74
N ALA A 81 4.01 -15.16 10.51
CA ALA A 81 2.64 -14.84 10.93
C ALA A 81 1.59 -15.77 10.27
N ALA A 82 1.89 -16.29 9.08
CA ALA A 82 1.09 -17.27 8.38
C ALA A 82 1.31 -18.72 8.84
N ASN A 83 2.26 -18.98 9.75
CA ASN A 83 2.73 -20.34 10.09
C ASN A 83 3.16 -21.15 8.85
N VAL A 84 3.76 -20.49 7.86
CA VAL A 84 4.30 -21.11 6.64
C VAL A 84 5.82 -21.02 6.65
N ALA A 85 6.51 -22.05 6.16
CA ALA A 85 7.94 -22.01 5.96
C ALA A 85 8.31 -20.95 4.92
N PHE A 86 9.24 -20.06 5.26
CA PHE A 86 9.73 -19.06 4.32
C PHE A 86 10.70 -19.70 3.32
N ASP A 87 10.30 -19.78 2.05
CA ASP A 87 11.18 -20.13 0.94
C ASP A 87 11.80 -18.86 0.34
N ALA A 88 13.05 -18.60 0.72
CA ALA A 88 13.80 -17.45 0.24
C ALA A 88 14.02 -17.48 -1.28
N ALA A 89 14.26 -18.65 -1.88
CA ALA A 89 14.53 -18.75 -3.31
C ALA A 89 13.27 -18.46 -4.14
N ALA A 90 12.11 -18.94 -3.67
CA ALA A 90 10.83 -18.65 -4.30
C ALA A 90 10.46 -17.16 -4.17
N HIS A 91 10.69 -16.56 -3.00
CA HIS A 91 10.48 -15.12 -2.81
C HIS A 91 11.40 -14.27 -3.68
N ASP A 92 12.70 -14.60 -3.76
CA ASP A 92 13.67 -13.89 -4.62
C ASP A 92 13.33 -14.04 -6.12
N ALA A 93 12.75 -15.17 -6.52
CA ALA A 93 12.26 -15.36 -7.89
C ALA A 93 11.02 -14.50 -8.18
N ALA A 94 10.05 -14.46 -7.25
CA ALA A 94 8.86 -13.61 -7.34
C ALA A 94 9.23 -12.12 -7.37
N MET A 95 10.16 -11.68 -6.53
CA MET A 95 10.69 -10.32 -6.54
C MET A 95 11.32 -9.96 -7.89
N ARG A 96 12.12 -10.85 -8.47
CA ARG A 96 12.71 -10.61 -9.79
C ARG A 96 11.64 -10.52 -10.88
N ALA A 97 10.61 -11.37 -10.84
CA ALA A 97 9.50 -11.33 -11.79
C ALA A 97 8.76 -9.97 -11.72
N GLY A 98 8.36 -9.55 -10.52
CA GLY A 98 7.69 -8.26 -10.32
C GLY A 98 8.56 -7.06 -10.73
N PHE A 99 9.87 -7.13 -10.43
CA PHE A 99 10.81 -6.10 -10.84
C PHE A 99 10.89 -5.96 -12.37
N ASP A 100 11.05 -7.09 -13.07
CA ASP A 100 11.15 -7.11 -14.53
C ASP A 100 9.84 -6.71 -15.21
N ASP A 101 8.69 -7.09 -14.67
CA ASP A 101 7.39 -6.74 -15.23
C ASP A 101 7.11 -5.24 -15.10
N PHE A 102 7.45 -4.62 -13.96
CA PHE A 102 7.40 -3.17 -13.83
C PHE A 102 8.32 -2.48 -14.84
N ARG A 103 9.55 -2.97 -15.00
CA ARG A 103 10.51 -2.41 -15.98
C ARG A 103 9.97 -2.47 -17.41
N LYS A 104 9.34 -3.59 -17.80
CA LYS A 104 8.69 -3.73 -19.12
C LYS A 104 7.51 -2.77 -19.27
N LEU A 105 6.69 -2.63 -18.23
CA LEU A 105 5.57 -1.69 -18.23
C LEU A 105 6.04 -0.26 -18.46
N MET A 106 7.06 0.20 -17.73
CA MET A 106 7.58 1.56 -17.89
C MET A 106 8.20 1.78 -19.26
N ALA A 107 8.94 0.81 -19.80
CA ALA A 107 9.45 0.89 -21.17
C ALA A 107 8.33 1.00 -22.21
N ALA A 108 7.22 0.28 -22.01
CA ALA A 108 6.05 0.37 -22.88
C ALA A 108 5.33 1.72 -22.76
N VAL A 109 5.25 2.30 -21.56
CA VAL A 109 4.67 3.62 -21.30
C VAL A 109 5.52 4.71 -21.97
N GLU A 110 6.85 4.63 -21.85
CA GLU A 110 7.78 5.56 -22.51
C GLU A 110 7.67 5.48 -24.03
N ALA A 111 7.56 4.27 -24.59
CA ALA A 111 7.41 4.06 -26.03
C ALA A 111 6.05 4.57 -26.59
N GLN A 112 4.99 4.57 -25.78
CA GLN A 112 3.66 5.09 -26.14
C GLN A 112 3.55 6.61 -26.00
N GLY A 113 4.58 7.27 -25.45
CA GLY A 113 4.60 8.70 -25.23
C GLY A 113 4.62 9.51 -26.53
N SER A 114 3.43 9.75 -27.09
CA SER A 114 3.17 10.94 -27.92
C SER A 114 3.65 12.20 -27.15
N ALA A 115 3.95 13.28 -27.88
CA ALA A 115 4.59 14.50 -27.39
C ALA A 115 3.77 15.30 -26.34
N GLN A 116 3.37 14.67 -25.25
CA GLN A 116 2.90 15.32 -24.03
C GLN A 116 4.04 16.15 -23.44
N ASN A 117 3.68 17.32 -22.91
CA ASN A 117 4.59 18.32 -22.37
C ASN A 117 5.57 17.67 -21.37
N LEU A 118 6.85 17.68 -21.73
CA LEU A 118 7.95 17.14 -20.92
C LEU A 118 7.91 17.65 -19.47
N ALA A 119 7.54 18.92 -19.27
CA ALA A 119 7.46 19.53 -17.95
C ALA A 119 6.35 18.89 -17.07
N GLN A 120 5.22 18.51 -17.66
CA GLN A 120 4.12 17.86 -16.93
C GLN A 120 4.50 16.42 -16.53
N ARG A 121 5.18 15.68 -17.41
CA ARG A 121 5.71 14.35 -17.08
C ARG A 121 6.77 14.41 -15.98
N GLN A 122 7.66 15.40 -16.05
CA GLN A 122 8.69 15.61 -15.02
C GLN A 122 8.10 16.04 -13.66
N ALA A 123 7.02 16.82 -13.65
CA ALA A 123 6.32 17.16 -12.40
C ALA A 123 5.66 15.91 -11.80
N HIS A 124 4.92 15.15 -12.60
CA HIS A 124 4.28 13.92 -12.17
C HIS A 124 5.28 12.87 -11.65
N TYR A 125 6.41 12.70 -12.35
CA TYR A 125 7.51 11.84 -11.92
C TYR A 125 8.08 12.27 -10.55
N ARG A 126 8.29 13.57 -10.35
CA ARG A 126 8.82 14.08 -9.07
C ARG A 126 7.86 13.87 -7.90
N GLU A 127 6.57 14.05 -8.11
CA GLU A 127 5.54 13.80 -7.09
C GLU A 127 5.49 12.32 -6.71
N GLN A 128 5.39 11.41 -7.69
CA GLN A 128 5.39 9.97 -7.44
C GLN A 128 6.67 9.50 -6.73
N CYS A 129 7.83 10.03 -7.13
CA CYS A 129 9.08 9.64 -6.50
C CYS A 129 9.28 10.22 -5.09
N ALA A 130 8.60 11.30 -4.73
CA ALA A 130 8.57 11.78 -3.36
C ALA A 130 7.77 10.81 -2.45
N GLU A 131 6.64 10.30 -2.92
CA GLU A 131 5.83 9.31 -2.20
C GLU A 131 6.57 7.98 -2.02
N VAL A 132 7.21 7.50 -3.09
CA VAL A 132 8.04 6.28 -3.04
C VAL A 132 9.16 6.44 -2.01
N ARG A 133 9.85 7.57 -2.00
CA ARG A 133 10.93 7.85 -1.05
C ARG A 133 10.43 7.90 0.40
N ALA A 134 9.30 8.56 0.65
CA ALA A 134 8.69 8.59 1.98
C ALA A 134 8.24 7.19 2.47
N GLY A 135 7.71 6.37 1.57
CA GLY A 135 7.38 4.97 1.85
C GLY A 135 8.62 4.14 2.22
N ILE A 136 9.72 4.34 1.50
CA ILE A 136 11.00 3.66 1.75
C ILE A 136 11.60 4.08 3.10
N GLU A 137 11.59 5.37 3.43
CA GLU A 137 12.05 5.86 4.75
C GLU A 137 11.26 5.22 5.89
N THR A 138 9.96 4.96 5.70
CA THR A 138 9.12 4.26 6.68
C THR A 138 9.51 2.79 6.84
N LEU A 139 9.91 2.13 5.76
CA LEU A 139 10.35 0.73 5.77
C LEU A 139 11.77 0.55 6.32
N ILE A 140 12.72 1.44 5.97
CA ILE A 140 14.14 1.34 6.35
C ILE A 140 14.45 2.03 7.69
N GLY A 141 13.73 3.12 8.02
CA GLY A 141 13.99 3.94 9.21
C GLY A 141 13.95 3.21 10.55
N PRO A 142 13.09 2.20 10.76
CA PRO A 142 13.13 1.36 11.96
C PRO A 142 14.38 0.47 12.05
N LEU A 143 14.89 -0.03 10.92
CA LEU A 143 16.04 -0.94 10.87
C LEU A 143 17.36 -0.21 11.20
N THR A 144 17.54 1.00 10.66
CA THR A 144 18.73 1.83 10.94
C THR A 144 18.86 2.24 12.41
N LYS A 145 17.75 2.34 13.16
CA LYS A 145 17.78 2.62 14.61
C LYS A 145 18.18 1.42 15.45
N GLN A 146 18.01 0.20 14.95
CA GLN A 146 18.44 -1.01 15.63
C GLN A 146 19.96 -1.23 15.50
N ASP A 147 20.54 -0.93 14.34
CA ASP A 147 21.99 -1.05 14.10
C ASP A 147 22.84 -0.11 14.97
N THR A 148 22.31 1.05 15.37
CA THR A 148 23.04 2.03 16.21
C THR A 148 23.03 1.70 17.71
N LYS A 149 22.43 0.58 18.13
CA LYS A 149 22.37 0.14 19.54
C LYS A 149 23.28 -1.06 19.86
N GLY A 150 24.11 -1.49 18.92
CA GLY A 150 25.14 -2.53 19.11
C GLY A 150 26.43 -1.99 19.71
#